data_AF-A0A6D2HRH8-F1
#
_entry.id   AF-A0A6D2HRH8-F1
#
_cell.length_a   1.000
_cell.length_b   1.000
_cell.length_c   1.000
_cell.angle_alpha   90.00
_cell.angle_beta   90.00
_cell.angle_gamma   90.00
#
_symmetry.space_group_name_H-M   'P 1'
#
loop_
_entity.id
_entity.type
_entity.pdbx_description
1 polymer ?
#
loop_
_entity_poly.entity_id
_entity_poly.type
_entity_poly.pdbx_seq_one_letter_code
_entity_poly.pdbx_strand_id
1 'polypeptide(L)'
;MGPFPTSFGDQYILVAVDYVSKWVEAIASPTNDAQVVIKMFKSIIFPRFGVPRIVISDGGSHFINRIFANLLKKHGVTHKVASPYHPQTSGQVEISNRELKSILQKTTGKTRRIGVPN
;
A
#
# COMPACT_ATOMS: atom_id res chain seq x y z
N MET A 1 -4.94 -0.10 2.41
CA MET A 1 -6.31 0.38 2.11
C MET A 1 -7.32 -0.69 2.53
N GLY A 2 -8.48 -0.31 3.05
CA GLY A 2 -9.54 -1.24 3.49
C GLY A 2 -10.14 -0.83 4.85
N PRO A 3 -10.96 -1.70 5.48
CA PRO A 3 -11.40 -2.99 4.96
C PRO A 3 -12.36 -2.84 3.76
N PHE A 4 -12.26 -3.77 2.82
CA PHE A 4 -13.16 -3.97 1.68
C PHE A 4 -14.04 -5.21 1.96
N PRO A 5 -15.16 -5.39 1.21
CA PRO A 5 -15.86 -6.67 1.19
C PRO A 5 -14.88 -7.80 0.86
N THR A 6 -14.97 -8.89 1.61
CA THR A 6 -14.06 -10.03 1.44
C THR A 6 -14.11 -10.59 0.03
N SER A 7 -12.94 -10.79 -0.58
CA SER A 7 -12.77 -11.47 -1.87
C SER A 7 -11.66 -12.51 -1.71
N PHE A 8 -11.97 -13.80 -1.86
CA PHE A 8 -11.03 -14.90 -1.63
C PHE A 8 -10.33 -14.88 -0.26
N GLY A 9 -10.98 -14.32 0.76
CA GLY A 9 -10.41 -14.15 2.11
C GLY A 9 -9.67 -12.83 2.33
N ASP A 10 -9.37 -12.07 1.27
CA ASP A 10 -8.69 -10.79 1.36
C ASP A 10 -9.67 -9.64 1.57
N GLN A 11 -9.28 -8.70 2.44
CA GLN A 11 -10.09 -7.53 2.81
C GLN A 11 -9.30 -6.22 2.70
N TYR A 12 -7.99 -6.30 2.52
CA TYR A 12 -7.10 -5.14 2.46
C TYR A 12 -6.28 -5.21 1.19
N ILE A 13 -5.90 -4.03 0.71
CA ILE A 13 -4.94 -3.89 -0.38
C ILE A 13 -3.83 -2.97 0.11
N LEU A 14 -2.61 -3.48 0.16
CA LEU A 14 -1.41 -2.67 0.34
C LEU A 14 -0.95 -2.20 -1.03
N VAL A 15 -0.60 -0.92 -1.14
CA VAL A 15 -0.18 -0.28 -2.38
C VAL A 15 1.16 0.39 -2.14
N ALA A 16 2.08 0.24 -3.11
CA ALA A 16 3.29 1.04 -3.20
C ALA A 16 3.31 1.71 -4.58
N VAL A 17 3.68 2.99 -4.60
CA VAL A 17 3.76 3.78 -5.82
C VAL A 17 5.18 4.31 -5.94
N ASP A 18 5.84 4.01 -7.06
CA ASP A 18 7.11 4.64 -7.38
C ASP A 18 6.91 6.15 -7.57
N TYR A 19 7.75 6.95 -6.93
CA TYR A 19 7.54 8.39 -6.85
C TYR A 19 7.69 9.09 -8.21
N VAL A 20 8.61 8.61 -9.06
CA VAL A 20 8.99 9.23 -10.32
C VAL A 20 8.14 8.70 -11.48
N SER A 21 8.20 7.39 -11.73
CA SER A 21 7.50 6.75 -12.85
C SER A 21 6.00 6.61 -12.64
N LYS A 22 5.54 6.78 -11.39
CA LYS A 22 4.17 6.48 -10.96
C LYS A 22 3.77 5.02 -11.12
N TRP A 23 4.74 4.12 -11.28
CA TRP A 23 4.49 2.68 -11.31
C TRP A 23 3.84 2.22 -10.01
N VAL A 24 2.80 1.38 -10.11
CA VAL A 24 2.03 0.89 -8.96
C VAL A 24 2.26 -0.60 -8.78
N GLU A 25 2.60 -0.99 -7.55
CA GLU A 25 2.56 -2.37 -7.08
C GLU A 25 1.46 -2.48 -6.02
N ALA A 26 0.74 -3.61 -5.99
CA ALA A 26 -0.32 -3.83 -5.02
C ALA A 26 -0.40 -5.31 -4.58
N ILE A 27 -0.74 -5.53 -3.31
CA ILE A 27 -0.94 -6.86 -2.73
C ILE A 27 -2.28 -6.89 -2.00
N ALA A 28 -3.12 -7.87 -2.33
CA ALA A 28 -4.31 -8.20 -1.54
C ALA A 28 -3.92 -9.02 -0.29
N SER A 29 -4.60 -8.76 0.82
CA SER A 29 -4.29 -9.38 2.11
C SER A 29 -5.54 -9.51 3.00
N PRO A 30 -5.63 -10.56 3.83
CA PRO A 30 -6.67 -10.67 4.86
C PRO A 30 -6.44 -9.69 6.02
N THR A 31 -5.20 -9.24 6.23
CA THR A 31 -4.80 -8.37 7.34
C THR A 31 -4.14 -7.08 6.86
N ASN A 32 -4.07 -6.08 7.75
CA ASN A 32 -3.35 -4.81 7.55
C ASN A 32 -2.24 -4.65 8.58
N ASP A 33 -1.34 -5.63 8.64
CA ASP A 33 -0.23 -5.67 9.60
C ASP A 33 1.14 -5.45 8.93
N ALA A 34 2.18 -5.36 9.76
CA ALA A 34 3.55 -5.14 9.28
C ALA A 34 4.11 -6.32 8.47
N GLN A 35 3.61 -7.54 8.63
CA GLN A 35 4.09 -8.70 7.86
C GLN A 35 3.72 -8.56 6.39
N VAL A 36 2.55 -8.03 6.10
CA VAL A 36 2.12 -7.71 4.73
C VAL A 36 3.06 -6.67 4.09
N VAL A 37 3.43 -5.63 4.85
CA VAL A 37 4.39 -4.61 4.41
C VAL A 37 5.75 -5.24 4.13
N ILE A 38 6.27 -6.04 5.06
CA ILE A 38 7.56 -6.73 4.90
C ILE A 38 7.55 -7.65 3.67
N LYS A 39 6.46 -8.40 3.47
CA LYS A 39 6.27 -9.28 2.31
C LYS A 39 6.38 -8.50 1.01
N MET A 40 5.75 -7.33 0.93
CA MET A 40 5.82 -6.46 -0.25
C MET A 40 7.25 -6.02 -0.54
N PHE A 41 7.98 -5.55 0.47
CA PHE A 41 9.34 -5.09 0.27
C PHE A 41 10.29 -6.21 -0.14
N LYS A 42 10.23 -7.36 0.54
CA LYS A 42 11.14 -8.48 0.27
C LYS A 42 10.84 -9.22 -1.03
N SER A 43 9.57 -9.34 -1.40
CA SER A 43 9.16 -10.21 -2.51
C SER A 43 8.94 -9.45 -3.81
N ILE A 44 8.64 -8.16 -3.73
CA ILE A 44 8.27 -7.35 -4.89
C ILE A 44 9.24 -6.17 -5.05
N ILE A 45 9.37 -5.30 -4.04
CA ILE A 45 10.11 -4.05 -4.22
C ILE A 45 11.61 -4.30 -4.41
N PHE A 46 12.27 -4.98 -3.47
CA PHE A 46 13.72 -5.18 -3.56
C PHE A 46 14.14 -6.01 -4.78
N PRO A 47 13.46 -7.12 -5.14
CA PRO A 47 13.87 -7.91 -6.29
C PRO A 47 13.62 -7.20 -7.64
N ARG A 48 12.54 -6.41 -7.77
CA ARG A 48 12.16 -5.80 -9.06
C ARG A 48 12.82 -4.44 -9.29
N PHE A 49 12.91 -3.62 -8.24
CA PHE A 49 13.35 -2.22 -8.36
C PHE A 49 14.65 -1.93 -7.59
N GLY A 50 15.19 -2.92 -6.89
CA GLY A 50 16.30 -2.73 -5.97
C GLY A 50 15.88 -2.08 -4.66
N VAL A 51 16.87 -1.67 -3.88
CA VAL A 51 16.65 -1.04 -2.57
C VAL A 51 16.36 0.45 -2.77
N PRO A 52 15.18 0.97 -2.36
CA PRO A 52 14.86 2.38 -2.48
C PRO A 52 15.70 3.22 -1.52
N ARG A 53 16.04 4.44 -1.90
CA ARG A 53 16.74 5.38 -1.00
C ARG A 53 15.84 5.90 0.13
N ILE A 54 14.57 6.15 -0.20
CA ILE A 54 13.57 6.72 0.70
C ILE A 54 12.27 5.93 0.56
N VAL A 55 11.65 5.62 1.70
CA VAL A 55 10.28 5.13 1.77
C VAL A 55 9.44 6.20 2.46
N ILE A 56 8.31 6.55 1.87
CA ILE A 56 7.33 7.47 2.44
C ILE A 56 6.06 6.69 2.73
N SER A 57 5.56 6.75 3.97
CA SER A 57 4.30 6.13 4.37
C SER A 57 3.46 7.10 5.19
N ASP A 58 2.18 6.77 5.39
CA ASP A 58 1.39 7.42 6.43
C ASP A 58 1.81 6.95 7.83
N GLY A 59 1.15 7.52 8.86
CA GLY A 59 1.35 7.16 10.26
C GLY A 59 0.69 5.86 10.70
N GLY A 60 0.30 4.97 9.78
CA GLY A 60 -0.29 3.68 10.09
C GLY A 60 0.64 2.80 10.93
N SER A 61 0.10 2.12 11.94
CA SER A 61 0.86 1.29 12.88
C SER A 61 1.64 0.15 12.20
N HIS A 62 1.15 -0.36 11.06
CA HIS A 62 1.85 -1.35 10.25
C HIS A 62 3.12 -0.81 9.59
N PHE A 63 3.21 0.50 9.36
CA PHE A 63 4.43 1.17 8.92
C PHE A 63 5.29 1.67 10.09
N ILE A 64 4.68 2.10 11.20
CA ILE A 64 5.40 2.45 12.45
C ILE A 64 5.66 1.17 13.27
N ASN A 65 6.24 0.16 12.64
CA ASN A 65 6.54 -1.12 13.27
C ASN A 65 8.05 -1.33 13.39
N ARG A 66 8.52 -1.80 14.55
CA ARG A 66 9.96 -2.03 14.79
C ARG A 66 10.60 -3.01 13.80
N ILE A 67 9.88 -4.05 13.38
CA ILE A 67 10.38 -5.04 12.43
C ILE A 67 10.57 -4.40 11.06
N PHE A 68 9.60 -3.59 10.62
CA PHE A 68 9.70 -2.87 9.35
C PHE A 68 10.82 -1.81 9.40
N ALA A 69 10.92 -1.04 10.48
CA ALA A 69 12.00 -0.08 10.67
C ALA A 69 13.38 -0.76 10.65
N ASN A 70 13.53 -1.92 11.27
CA ASN A 70 14.76 -2.71 11.24
C ASN A 70 15.09 -3.22 9.84
N LEU A 71 14.08 -3.65 9.06
CA LEU A 71 14.26 -4.03 7.66
C LEU A 71 14.82 -2.86 6.86
N LEU A 72 14.21 -1.68 6.95
CA LEU A 72 14.65 -0.49 6.22
C LEU A 72 16.06 -0.08 6.64
N LYS A 73 16.34 -0.04 7.95
CA LYS A 73 17.66 0.28 8.50
C LYS A 73 18.75 -0.68 7.99
N LYS A 74 18.47 -2.00 7.97
CA LYS A 74 19.40 -3.02 7.45
C LYS A 74 19.81 -2.74 6.00
N HIS A 75 18.91 -2.19 5.20
CA HIS A 75 19.13 -1.89 3.79
C HIS A 75 19.53 -0.43 3.54
N GLY A 76 19.77 0.38 4.59
CA GLY A 76 20.17 1.79 4.44
C GLY A 76 19.04 2.69 3.90
N VAL A 77 17.78 2.29 4.08
CA VAL A 77 16.62 3.04 3.58
C VAL A 77 16.18 4.08 4.60
N THR A 78 16.02 5.33 4.16
CA THR A 78 15.44 6.39 5.00
C THR A 78 13.91 6.28 5.01
N HIS A 79 13.31 6.08 6.17
CA HIS A 79 11.85 6.09 6.31
C HIS A 79 11.35 7.48 6.71
N LYS A 80 10.47 8.06 5.90
CA LYS A 80 9.76 9.30 6.21
C LYS A 80 8.29 8.97 6.45
N VAL A 81 7.81 9.29 7.65
CA VAL A 81 6.39 9.17 7.99
C VAL A 81 5.74 10.52 7.72
N ALA A 82 4.77 10.55 6.81
CA ALA A 82 3.96 11.74 6.58
C ALA A 82 3.11 12.04 7.81
N SER A 83 3.15 13.28 8.29
CA SER A 83 2.18 13.74 9.28
C SER A 83 0.79 13.79 8.64
N PRO A 84 -0.27 13.43 9.39
CA PRO A 84 -1.63 13.71 8.95
C PRO A 84 -1.75 15.21 8.66
N TYR A 85 -2.31 15.57 7.50
CA TYR A 85 -2.58 16.96 7.11
C TYR A 85 -1.33 17.85 6.89
N HIS A 86 -0.39 17.41 6.06
CA HIS A 86 0.61 18.32 5.45
C HIS A 86 0.58 18.25 3.90
N PRO A 87 -0.34 19.00 3.25
CA PRO A 87 -0.59 18.94 1.81
C PRO A 87 0.64 19.22 0.94
N GLN A 88 1.62 19.96 1.46
CA GLN A 88 2.78 20.43 0.70
C GLN A 88 3.81 19.31 0.42
N THR A 89 3.86 18.26 1.24
CA THR A 89 4.85 17.17 1.09
C THR A 89 4.21 15.85 0.62
N SER A 90 2.93 15.63 0.96
CA SER A 90 2.23 14.37 0.72
C SER A 90 1.23 14.40 -0.43
N GLY A 91 1.03 15.56 -1.10
CA GLY A 91 -0.03 15.74 -2.09
C GLY A 91 -0.04 14.68 -3.20
N GLN A 92 1.12 14.27 -3.70
CA GLN A 92 1.23 13.24 -4.75
C GLN A 92 0.80 11.85 -4.25
N VAL A 93 1.25 11.43 -3.07
CA VAL A 93 0.89 10.13 -2.49
C VAL A 93 -0.59 10.12 -2.11
N GLU A 94 -1.11 11.21 -1.57
CA GLU A 94 -2.53 11.37 -1.23
C GLU A 94 -3.43 11.34 -2.47
N ILE A 95 -3.02 11.98 -3.58
CA ILE A 95 -3.75 11.93 -4.86
C ILE A 95 -3.74 10.51 -5.41
N SER A 96 -2.58 9.85 -5.53
CA SER A 96 -2.51 8.47 -6.03
C SER A 96 -3.29 7.49 -5.14
N ASN A 97 -3.21 7.62 -3.81
CA ASN A 97 -4.00 6.80 -2.89
C ASN A 97 -5.52 7.04 -3.06
N ARG A 98 -5.94 8.29 -3.29
CA ARG A 98 -7.34 8.66 -3.53
C ARG A 98 -7.85 8.14 -4.87
N GLU A 99 -7.06 8.28 -5.92
CA GLU A 99 -7.38 7.77 -7.26
C GLU A 99 -7.50 6.25 -7.26
N LEU A 100 -6.52 5.55 -6.70
CA LEU A 100 -6.56 4.10 -6.56
C LEU A 100 -7.75 3.64 -5.71
N LYS A 101 -8.03 4.31 -4.60
CA LYS A 101 -9.23 4.03 -3.78
C LYS A 101 -10.51 4.26 -4.58
N SER A 102 -10.60 5.32 -5.38
CA SER A 102 -11.76 5.62 -6.24
C SER A 102 -11.95 4.57 -7.34
N ILE A 103 -10.87 4.16 -8.00
CA ILE A 103 -10.89 3.11 -9.02
C ILE A 103 -11.36 1.79 -8.39
N LEU A 104 -10.76 1.38 -7.28
CA LEU A 104 -11.13 0.15 -6.57
C LEU A 104 -12.60 0.17 -6.10
N GLN A 105 -13.08 1.30 -5.60
CA GLN A 105 -14.50 1.48 -5.21
C GLN A 105 -15.45 1.38 -6.42
N LYS A 106 -15.12 2.00 -7.55
CA LYS A 106 -15.94 1.95 -8.77
C LYS A 106 -15.97 0.55 -9.39
N THR A 107 -14.84 -0.16 -9.39
CA THR A 107 -14.74 -1.52 -9.93
C THR A 107 -15.48 -2.52 -9.04
N THR A 108 -15.36 -2.42 -7.71
CA THR A 108 -16.11 -3.28 -6.77
C THR A 108 -17.61 -2.97 -6.71
N GLY A 109 -18.04 -1.78 -7.13
CA GLY A 109 -19.45 -1.43 -7.31
C GLY A 109 -20.11 -2.06 -8.54
N LYS A 110 -19.36 -2.26 -9.64
CA LYS A 110 -19.89 -2.80 -10.91
C LYS A 110 -19.93 -4.33 -10.98
N THR A 111 -19.02 -5.04 -10.30
CA THR A 111 -18.98 -6.52 -10.33
C THR A 111 -20.12 -7.20 -9.55
N ARG A 112 -21.03 -6.44 -8.93
CA ARG A 112 -22.25 -6.95 -8.25
C ARG A 112 -23.48 -7.12 -9.15
N ARG A 113 -23.30 -7.16 -10.48
CA ARG A 113 -24.36 -7.55 -11.43
C ARG A 113 -23.85 -8.57 -12.44
N ILE A 114 -23.28 -9.67 -11.96
CA ILE A 114 -23.33 -10.92 -12.72
C ILE A 114 -23.97 -11.94 -11.78
N GLY A 115 -25.21 -12.26 -12.12
CA GLY A 115 -26.13 -12.98 -11.28
C GLY A 115 -25.75 -14.43 -11.05
N VAL A 116 -26.36 -15.00 -10.02
CA VAL A 116 -26.72 -16.41 -10.00
C VAL A 116 -28.23 -16.45 -9.81
N PRO A 117 -29.03 -16.87 -10.80
CA PRO A 117 -30.42 -17.19 -10.57
C PRO A 117 -30.55 -18.61 -9.97
N ASN A 118 -31.58 -18.71 -9.12
CA ASN A 118 -32.16 -19.85 -8.40
C ASN A 118 -31.46 -20.27 -7.10
#